data_AF-A0A960FZ96-F1
#
_entry.id   AF-A0A960FZ96-F1
#
_cell.length_a   1.000
_cell.length_b   1.000
_cell.length_c   1.000
_cell.angle_alpha   90.00
_cell.angle_beta   90.00
_cell.angle_gamma   90.00
#
_symmetry.space_group_name_H-M   'P 1'
#
loop_
_entity.id
_entity.type
_entity.pdbx_description
1 polymer ?
#
loop_
_entity_poly.entity_id
_entity_poly.type
_entity_poly.pdbx_seq_one_letter_code
_entity_poly.pdbx_strand_id
1 'polypeptide(L)'
;MAINIKDPDTDRLARELAALTGEPLTAAVREAIVERLAVVRRRKAGARSGDLADIIARGRHRQTLVDRTEDEILGYGPDGLPE
;
A
#
# COMPACT_ATOMS: atom_id res chain seq x y z
N MET A 1 27.96 -0.83 11.89
CA MET A 1 28.21 -2.12 11.20
C MET A 1 28.00 -1.91 9.70
N ALA A 2 28.89 -2.43 8.86
CA ALA A 2 28.82 -2.25 7.41
C ALA A 2 28.29 -3.52 6.73
N ILE A 3 27.42 -3.35 5.73
CA ILE A 3 27.05 -4.42 4.81
C ILE A 3 28.26 -4.67 3.88
N ASN A 4 28.70 -5.91 3.74
CA ASN A 4 29.74 -6.27 2.77
C ASN A 4 29.09 -7.00 1.60
N ILE A 5 29.12 -6.38 0.43
CA ILE A 5 28.55 -6.92 -0.81
C ILE A 5 29.72 -7.31 -1.72
N LYS A 6 29.87 -8.62 -1.96
CA LYS A 6 30.92 -9.19 -2.84
C LYS A 6 30.41 -9.52 -4.26
N ASP A 7 29.15 -9.19 -4.52
CA ASP A 7 28.52 -9.41 -5.81
C ASP A 7 28.91 -8.28 -6.78
N PRO A 8 29.59 -8.59 -7.90
CA PRO A 8 30.10 -7.57 -8.82
C PRO A 8 28.97 -6.81 -9.54
N ASP A 9 27.84 -7.47 -9.79
CA ASP A 9 26.68 -6.81 -10.41
C ASP A 9 26.05 -5.77 -9.48
N THR A 10 25.95 -6.06 -8.18
CA THR A 10 25.43 -5.11 -7.20
C THR A 10 26.35 -3.89 -7.06
N ASP A 11 27.68 -4.05 -7.07
CA ASP A 11 28.61 -2.91 -7.07
C ASP A 11 28.47 -2.06 -8.34
N ARG A 12 28.37 -2.70 -9.52
CA ARG A 12 28.14 -2.00 -10.79
C ARG A 12 26.85 -1.19 -10.76
N LEU A 13 25.74 -1.80 -10.34
CA LEU A 13 24.44 -1.12 -10.26
C LEU A 13 24.44 0.03 -9.25
N ALA A 14 25.10 -0.15 -8.10
CA ALA A 14 25.22 0.91 -7.09
C ALA A 14 26.02 2.12 -7.63
N ARG A 15 27.11 1.86 -8.37
CA ARG A 15 27.90 2.92 -9.02
C ARG A 15 27.14 3.63 -10.13
N GLU A 16 26.41 2.88 -10.95
CA GLU A 16 25.56 3.43 -11.99
C GLU A 16 24.49 4.35 -11.40
N LEU A 17 23.80 3.91 -10.35
CA LEU A 17 22.82 4.72 -9.64
C LEU A 17 23.43 6.00 -9.09
N ALA A 18 24.57 5.92 -8.40
CA ALA A 18 25.26 7.08 -7.85
C ALA A 18 25.69 8.08 -8.94
N ALA A 19 26.14 7.58 -10.10
CA ALA A 19 26.54 8.42 -11.22
C ALA A 19 25.33 9.16 -11.83
N LEU A 20 24.18 8.48 -11.94
CA LEU A 20 22.95 9.05 -12.48
C LEU A 20 22.31 10.06 -11.53
N THR A 21 22.37 9.83 -10.21
CA THR A 21 21.80 10.76 -9.22
C THR A 21 22.75 11.89 -8.83
N GLY A 22 24.05 11.73 -9.09
CA GLY A 22 25.09 12.67 -8.62
C GLY A 22 25.35 12.59 -7.12
N GLU A 23 24.86 11.54 -6.45
CA GLU A 23 24.99 11.34 -5.02
C GLU A 23 26.22 10.47 -4.68
N PRO A 24 26.75 10.57 -3.45
CA PRO A 24 27.73 9.61 -2.95
C PRO A 24 27.19 8.18 -3.01
N LEU A 25 28.04 7.21 -3.35
CA LEU A 25 27.67 5.78 -3.47
C LEU A 25 26.86 5.26 -2.28
N THR A 26 27.26 5.63 -1.06
CA THR A 26 26.59 5.23 0.16
C THR A 26 25.20 5.87 0.33
N ALA A 27 25.02 7.11 -0.13
CA ALA A 27 23.74 7.80 -0.11
C ALA A 27 22.78 7.19 -1.13
N ALA A 28 23.22 7.00 -2.37
CA ALA A 28 22.44 6.36 -3.43
C ALA A 28 21.95 4.96 -3.02
N VAL A 29 22.83 4.13 -2.45
CA VAL A 29 22.45 2.79 -1.95
C VAL A 29 21.48 2.88 -0.78
N ARG A 30 21.69 3.82 0.15
CA ARG A 30 20.78 4.02 1.29
C ARG A 30 19.39 4.37 0.81
N GLU A 31 19.25 5.33 -0.09
CA GLU A 31 17.94 5.78 -0.57
C GLU A 31 17.24 4.69 -1.38
N ALA A 32 17.94 3.96 -2.25
CA ALA A 32 17.37 2.80 -2.95
C ALA A 32 16.82 1.73 -1.98
N ILE A 33 17.53 1.46 -0.88
CA ILE A 33 17.06 0.54 0.17
C ILE A 33 15.82 1.10 0.87
N VAL A 34 15.81 2.40 1.22
CA VAL A 34 14.67 3.06 1.87
C VAL A 34 13.43 2.98 0.99
N GLU A 35 13.54 3.31 -0.29
CA GLU A 35 12.45 3.24 -1.26
C GLU A 35 11.91 1.81 -1.39
N ARG A 36 12.81 0.82 -1.56
CA ARG A 36 12.39 -0.58 -1.67
C ARG A 36 11.74 -1.08 -0.40
N LEU A 37 12.26 -0.72 0.77
CA LEU A 37 11.67 -1.06 2.06
C LEU A 37 10.29 -0.44 2.24
N ALA A 38 10.07 0.81 1.80
CA ALA A 38 8.76 1.45 1.87
C ALA A 38 7.72 0.66 1.08
N VAL A 39 8.04 0.25 -0.15
CA VAL A 39 7.16 -0.58 -0.99
C VAL A 39 6.86 -1.93 -0.34
N VAL A 40 7.91 -2.63 0.13
CA VAL A 40 7.75 -3.95 0.76
C VAL A 40 6.95 -3.85 2.06
N ARG A 41 7.21 -2.84 2.89
CA ARG A 41 6.46 -2.60 4.14
C ARG A 41 5.00 -2.29 3.85
N ARG A 42 4.69 -1.47 2.83
CA ARG A 42 3.30 -1.18 2.44
C ARG A 42 2.58 -2.44 1.98
N ARG A 43 3.19 -3.27 1.12
CA ARG A 43 2.62 -4.55 0.68
C ARG A 43 2.38 -5.49 1.86
N LYS A 44 3.37 -5.61 2.74
CA LYS A 44 3.25 -6.44 3.96
C LYS A 44 2.26 -5.85 4.96
N ALA A 45 2.03 -4.54 4.98
CA ALA A 45 1.00 -3.91 5.81
C ALA A 45 -0.39 -4.16 5.22
N GLY A 46 -0.58 -4.00 3.91
CA GLY A 46 -1.85 -4.36 3.25
C GLY A 46 -2.19 -5.85 3.39
N ALA A 47 -1.20 -6.73 3.38
CA ALA A 47 -1.37 -8.17 3.65
C ALA A 47 -1.49 -8.52 5.14
N ARG A 48 -1.14 -7.60 6.06
CA ARG A 48 -1.27 -7.76 7.53
C ARG A 48 -2.38 -6.93 8.14
N SER A 49 -3.05 -6.07 7.37
CA SER A 49 -4.34 -5.52 7.73
C SER A 49 -5.23 -6.74 7.95
N GLY A 50 -5.54 -7.01 9.22
CA GLY A 50 -6.41 -8.11 9.64
C GLY A 50 -7.56 -8.23 8.65
N ASP A 51 -7.56 -9.42 8.06
CA ASP A 51 -8.27 -9.94 6.91
C ASP A 51 -9.42 -9.02 6.46
N LEU A 52 -9.45 -8.65 5.18
CA LEU A 52 -10.66 -8.03 4.61
C LEU A 52 -11.91 -8.85 5.01
N ALA A 53 -11.77 -10.17 5.16
CA ALA A 53 -12.79 -11.04 5.73
C ALA A 53 -13.18 -10.69 7.18
N ASP A 54 -12.24 -10.36 8.07
CA ASP A 54 -12.51 -9.93 9.45
C ASP A 54 -13.27 -8.59 9.48
N ILE A 55 -12.91 -7.64 8.61
CA ILE A 55 -13.63 -6.37 8.48
C ILE A 55 -15.07 -6.63 8.02
N ILE A 56 -15.23 -7.44 6.98
CA ILE A 56 -16.55 -7.83 6.44
C ILE A 56 -17.37 -8.56 7.51
N ALA A 57 -16.77 -9.52 8.22
CA ALA A 57 -17.44 -10.28 9.28
C ALA A 57 -17.93 -9.36 10.41
N ARG A 58 -17.06 -8.45 10.88
CA ARG A 58 -17.47 -7.44 11.88
C ARG A 58 -18.60 -6.54 11.38
N GLY A 59 -18.62 -6.19 10.09
CA GLY A 59 -19.72 -5.44 9.47
C GLY A 59 -21.03 -6.22 9.47
N ARG A 60 -21.00 -7.49 9.05
CA ARG A 60 -22.17 -8.38 8.98
C ARG A 60 -22.79 -8.71 10.34
N HIS A 61 -22.00 -8.70 11.41
CA HIS A 61 -22.50 -8.94 12.76
C HIS A 61 -23.22 -7.73 13.39
N ARG A 62 -23.23 -6.56 12.74
CA ARG A 62 -23.94 -5.38 13.27
C ARG A 62 -25.44 -5.56 13.12
N GLN A 63 -26.18 -5.02 14.09
CA GLN A 63 -27.63 -4.97 14.03
C GLN A 63 -28.08 -4.00 12.92
N THR A 64 -29.06 -4.43 12.12
CA THR A 64 -29.81 -3.55 11.22
C THR A 64 -30.73 -2.65 12.04
N LEU A 65 -30.48 -1.34 12.03
CA LEU A 65 -31.29 -0.35 12.75
C LEU A 65 -32.52 0.08 11.96
N VAL A 66 -32.40 0.10 10.64
CA VAL A 66 -33.43 0.56 9.72
C VAL A 66 -33.47 -0.42 8.56
N ASP A 67 -34.64 -1.02 8.32
CA ASP A 67 -34.88 -1.95 7.23
C ASP A 67 -35.49 -1.18 6.06
N ARG A 68 -34.62 -0.51 5.29
CA ARG A 68 -34.99 0.21 4.07
C ARG A 68 -34.43 -0.53 2.87
N THR A 69 -35.17 -0.50 1.78
CA THR A 69 -34.65 -0.96 0.49
C THR A 69 -33.54 -0.03 0.00
N GLU A 70 -32.74 -0.48 -0.96
CA GLU A 70 -31.68 0.34 -1.56
C GLU A 70 -32.25 1.64 -2.15
N ASP A 71 -33.41 1.56 -2.82
CA ASP A 71 -34.10 2.71 -3.40
C ASP A 71 -34.57 3.71 -2.34
N GLU A 72 -35.11 3.22 -1.21
CA GLU A 72 -35.52 4.06 -0.07
C GLU A 72 -34.33 4.69 0.67
N ILE A 73 -33.16 4.05 0.65
CA ILE A 73 -31.92 4.62 1.21
C ILE A 73 -31.39 5.72 0.29
N LEU A 74 -31.44 5.48 -1.02
CA LEU A 74 -30.96 6.41 -2.04
C LEU A 74 -31.89 7.61 -2.19
N GLY A 75 -33.20 7.43 -1.99
CA GLY A 75 -34.21 8.50 -2.02
C GLY A 75 -34.50 9.03 -3.42
N TYR A 76 -34.31 8.20 -4.45
CA TYR A 76 -34.62 8.56 -5.84
C TYR A 76 -35.86 7.81 -6.32
N GLY A 77 -36.79 8.54 -6.95
CA GLY A 77 -37.94 7.97 -7.61
C GLY A 77 -37.54 7.21 -8.90
N PRO A 78 -38.51 6.52 -9.56
CA PRO A 78 -38.26 5.75 -10.78
C PRO A 78 -37.75 6.58 -11.97
N ASP A 79 -37.91 7.90 -11.93
CA ASP A 79 -37.41 8.87 -12.91
C ASP A 79 -35.98 9.36 -12.60
N GLY A 80 -35.38 8.90 -11.50
CA GLY A 80 -34.06 9.29 -11.05
C GLY A 80 -34.00 10.68 -10.41
N LEU A 81 -35.15 11.26 -10.03
CA LEU A 81 -35.21 12.51 -9.28
C LEU A 81 -35.32 12.24 -7.77
N PRO A 82 -34.73 13.11 -6.92
CA PRO A 82 -34.92 13.02 -5.48
C PRO A 82 -36.40 13.22 -5.12
N GLU A 83 -36.93 12.35 -4.25
CA GLU A 83 -38.25 12.53 -3.60
C GLU A 83 -38.12 13.19 -2.21
#